data_AF-A0A8J5M8K9-F1
#
_entry.id   AF-A0A8J5M8K9-F1
#
_cell.length_a   1.000
_cell.length_b   1.000
_cell.length_c   1.000
_cell.angle_alpha   90.00
_cell.angle_beta   90.00
_cell.angle_gamma   90.00
#
_symmetry.space_group_name_H-M   'P 1'
#
loop_
_entity.id
_entity.type
_entity.pdbx_description
1 polymer ?
#
loop_
_entity_poly.entity_id
_entity_poly.type
_entity_poly.pdbx_seq_one_letter_code
_entity_poly.pdbx_strand_id
1 'polypeptide(L)'
;MVDASKSSHAVTALLSQWAECGRLSYKFYVTVVASGRDGKPRMMATFSKPTAQTPAPEAVARLYFHLSTDHQRVRGFTVEQDPHFHDLEAVKFDEAVLDRVIRRKLQLQGAQLVDLSDEFASTRVPAVIRAREEEHREHEREAVEEYLLEQMQHSDSYNDGKLLVEVFRETVDALELNSRVAPREVLLALVASDRDDMISYGDFVSIAADVIDAMVGAGQTDDLRVDEEDAALDAFEVVSARQTHYTVETLTALVEAHAERVAVATKAMAARRVAAEIEAQQDTTTAILEETKENENEDDEEGQEVAEATLGAESTAGDVAEDDESLQEISHFSDGHRRSSAKQHPRMTRYQLRSLLETPQLLLSEVEINLTLALAETKANSNGVEEVLCEKLAPLLRRVRRMIFRFQRKGFIDRTEKYLLHQFQTFEKRSLQGTSKHLKQHLTQKDVKGAMKNMQKLLLSPYQLMQLVALTEERPGEAEHVVYYQQFIPRMAQHLRELVNVDTLAERSTALHEMGVWDFDTVGLPSEDVVKQASFACFASFDKMQLGAIPIGDFHTALQQLGQTHGFPVGAMMEMKQLSVLSDPNGSGRVNYALFQHLMYPLTLFLLQERELASAKETSRGRCVGQEMKS
;
A
#
# COMPACT_ATOMS: atom_id res chain seq x y z
N MET A 1 -47.14 -38.70 36.64
CA MET A 1 -45.89 -38.38 35.89
C MET A 1 -45.05 -39.64 35.84
N VAL A 2 -44.44 -39.98 34.71
CA VAL A 2 -43.52 -41.12 34.62
C VAL A 2 -42.13 -40.69 35.10
N ASP A 3 -41.43 -41.63 35.74
CA ASP A 3 -40.15 -41.39 36.39
C ASP A 3 -39.04 -41.24 35.33
N ALA A 4 -38.60 -40.00 35.10
CA ALA A 4 -37.56 -39.67 34.12
C ALA A 4 -36.22 -40.36 34.45
N SER A 5 -35.96 -40.62 35.73
CA SER A 5 -34.79 -41.36 36.21
C SER A 5 -34.69 -42.76 35.61
N LYS A 6 -35.76 -43.55 35.69
CA LYS A 6 -35.86 -44.92 35.17
C LYS A 6 -35.72 -44.95 33.65
N SER A 7 -36.36 -43.99 32.99
CA SER A 7 -36.33 -43.84 31.54
C SER A 7 -34.92 -43.48 31.02
N SER A 8 -34.16 -42.66 31.76
CA SER A 8 -32.76 -42.37 31.43
C SER A 8 -31.86 -43.58 31.68
N HIS A 9 -32.10 -44.31 32.78
CA HIS A 9 -31.27 -45.47 33.16
C HIS A 9 -31.26 -46.56 32.07
N ALA A 10 -32.39 -46.84 31.42
CA ALA A 10 -32.48 -47.81 30.34
C ALA A 10 -31.59 -47.45 29.12
N VAL A 11 -31.52 -46.16 28.76
CA VAL A 11 -30.67 -45.69 27.65
C VAL A 11 -29.19 -45.66 28.05
N THR A 12 -28.89 -45.17 29.26
CA THR A 12 -27.51 -45.17 29.79
C THR A 12 -26.94 -46.60 29.87
N ALA A 13 -27.72 -47.57 30.38
CA ALA A 13 -27.29 -48.97 30.48
C ALA A 13 -27.00 -49.60 29.11
N LEU A 14 -27.83 -49.30 28.09
CA LEU A 14 -27.61 -49.77 26.71
C LEU A 14 -26.30 -49.21 26.12
N LEU A 15 -26.05 -47.90 26.29
CA LEU A 15 -24.84 -47.25 25.77
C LEU A 15 -23.58 -47.69 26.52
N SER A 16 -23.66 -47.91 27.84
CA SER A 16 -22.58 -48.54 28.63
C SER A 16 -22.28 -49.95 28.13
N GLN A 17 -23.30 -50.79 27.90
CA GLN A 17 -23.11 -52.12 27.35
C GLN A 17 -22.45 -52.08 25.95
N TRP A 18 -22.82 -51.12 25.10
CA TRP A 18 -22.20 -50.97 23.78
C TRP A 18 -20.72 -50.55 23.90
N ALA A 19 -20.36 -49.70 24.85
CA ALA A 19 -18.97 -49.32 25.12
C ALA A 19 -18.15 -50.50 25.68
N GLU A 20 -18.67 -51.20 26.70
CA GLU A 20 -18.05 -52.40 27.28
C GLU A 20 -17.83 -53.51 26.26
N CYS A 21 -18.78 -53.68 25.32
CA CYS A 21 -18.69 -54.66 24.23
C CYS A 21 -17.87 -54.16 23.02
N GLY A 22 -17.17 -53.02 23.12
CA GLY A 22 -16.32 -52.48 22.04
C GLY A 22 -17.07 -52.03 20.78
N ARG A 23 -18.39 -51.78 20.87
CA ARG A 23 -19.24 -51.29 19.77
C ARG A 23 -19.44 -49.78 19.76
N LEU A 24 -18.97 -49.09 20.80
CA LEU A 24 -19.07 -47.64 20.94
C LEU A 24 -17.74 -47.10 21.52
N SER A 25 -16.98 -46.36 20.71
CA SER A 25 -15.77 -45.63 21.10
C SER A 25 -16.02 -44.16 21.41
N TYR A 26 -17.18 -43.61 21.04
CA TYR A 26 -17.61 -42.26 21.41
C TYR A 26 -17.97 -42.18 22.91
N LYS A 27 -17.53 -41.10 23.57
CA LYS A 27 -18.08 -40.70 24.87
C LYS A 27 -19.51 -40.21 24.67
N PHE A 28 -20.40 -40.48 25.62
CA PHE A 28 -21.82 -40.12 25.51
C PHE A 28 -22.34 -39.44 26.77
N TYR A 29 -23.32 -38.55 26.59
CA TYR A 29 -24.09 -37.93 27.66
C TYR A 29 -25.59 -37.98 27.31
N VAL A 30 -26.41 -38.46 28.24
CA VAL A 30 -27.85 -38.69 28.03
C VAL A 30 -28.65 -37.60 28.74
N THR A 31 -29.62 -37.02 28.02
CA THR A 31 -30.49 -35.94 28.49
C THR A 31 -31.96 -36.27 28.24
N VAL A 32 -32.81 -35.85 29.17
CA VAL A 32 -34.27 -35.99 29.06
C VAL A 32 -34.80 -34.83 28.21
N VAL A 33 -35.45 -35.13 27.09
CA VAL A 33 -36.08 -34.11 26.25
C VAL A 33 -37.58 -34.06 26.56
N ALA A 34 -38.08 -32.87 26.89
CA ALA A 34 -39.52 -32.65 27.07
C ALA A 34 -40.27 -33.07 25.79
N SER A 35 -41.33 -33.86 25.94
CA SER A 35 -41.98 -34.53 24.81
C SER A 35 -42.52 -33.53 23.79
N GLY A 36 -42.05 -33.65 22.54
CA GLY A 36 -42.64 -32.95 21.39
C GLY A 36 -44.06 -33.40 21.09
N ARG A 37 -44.65 -32.84 20.01
CA ARG A 37 -46.08 -32.93 19.65
C ARG A 37 -46.74 -34.32 19.73
N ASP A 38 -45.97 -35.41 19.62
CA ASP A 38 -46.46 -36.79 19.67
C ASP A 38 -46.71 -37.34 21.08
N GLY A 39 -46.38 -36.60 22.14
CA GLY A 39 -46.61 -37.00 23.55
C GLY A 39 -45.76 -38.18 24.06
N LYS A 40 -44.86 -38.73 23.24
CA LYS A 40 -43.98 -39.85 23.59
C LYS A 40 -42.69 -39.35 24.25
N PRO A 41 -42.19 -40.00 25.30
CA PRO A 41 -40.89 -39.65 25.89
C PRO A 41 -39.76 -40.06 24.95
N ARG A 42 -38.80 -39.14 24.76
CA ARG A 42 -37.58 -39.33 23.97
C ARG A 42 -36.37 -38.96 24.83
N MET A 43 -35.30 -39.73 24.72
CA MET A 43 -34.02 -39.42 25.35
C MET A 43 -33.03 -39.00 24.28
N MET A 44 -32.34 -37.88 24.48
CA MET A 44 -31.28 -37.44 23.59
C MET A 44 -29.93 -37.84 24.16
N ALA A 45 -29.20 -38.68 23.44
CA ALA A 45 -27.80 -38.97 23.70
C ALA A 45 -26.93 -38.11 22.77
N THR A 46 -26.04 -37.32 23.37
CA THR A 46 -25.03 -36.54 22.65
C THR A 46 -23.71 -37.31 22.69
N PHE A 47 -23.14 -37.56 21.51
CA PHE A 47 -21.90 -38.33 21.31
C PHE A 47 -20.74 -37.42 20.93
N SER A 48 -19.60 -37.62 21.60
CA SER A 48 -18.38 -36.83 21.46
C SER A 48 -17.13 -37.71 21.42
N LYS A 49 -16.11 -37.31 20.66
CA LYS A 49 -14.84 -38.03 20.53
C LYS A 49 -13.65 -37.08 20.75
N PRO A 50 -13.48 -36.55 21.98
CA PRO A 50 -12.41 -35.61 22.29
C PRO A 50 -11.05 -36.30 22.20
N THR A 51 -10.04 -35.56 21.72
CA THR A 51 -8.66 -36.03 21.61
C THR A 51 -7.75 -35.32 22.62
N ALA A 52 -6.47 -35.70 22.69
CA ALA A 52 -5.48 -34.98 23.50
C ALA A 52 -5.15 -33.57 22.96
N GLN A 53 -5.43 -33.31 21.68
CA GLN A 53 -5.25 -31.99 21.03
C GLN A 53 -6.55 -31.17 21.03
N THR A 54 -7.70 -31.86 21.00
CA THR A 54 -9.05 -31.26 20.99
C THR A 54 -9.91 -31.86 22.13
N PRO A 55 -9.70 -31.39 23.38
CA PRO A 55 -10.45 -31.89 24.55
C PRO A 55 -11.94 -31.51 24.52
N ALA A 56 -12.29 -30.46 23.79
CA ALA A 56 -13.63 -30.25 23.24
C ALA A 56 -13.60 -30.63 21.75
N PRO A 57 -14.50 -31.50 21.26
CA PRO A 57 -14.54 -31.88 19.85
C PRO A 57 -15.17 -30.77 18.98
N GLU A 58 -14.76 -30.70 17.71
CA GLU A 58 -15.24 -29.70 16.75
C GLU A 58 -16.73 -29.88 16.37
N ALA A 59 -17.27 -31.10 16.51
CA ALA A 59 -18.68 -31.39 16.32
C ALA A 59 -19.14 -32.56 17.21
N VAL A 60 -20.45 -32.58 17.51
CA VAL A 60 -21.12 -33.69 18.23
C VAL A 60 -22.31 -34.22 17.42
N ALA A 61 -22.56 -35.52 17.55
CA ALA A 61 -23.73 -36.19 16.98
C ALA A 61 -24.82 -36.38 18.06
N ARG A 62 -26.09 -36.17 17.72
CA ARG A 62 -27.23 -36.33 18.66
C ARG A 62 -28.19 -37.43 18.18
N LEU A 63 -28.36 -38.50 18.96
CA LEU A 63 -29.37 -39.54 18.66
C LEU A 63 -30.54 -39.41 19.63
N TYR A 64 -31.76 -39.50 19.09
CA TYR A 64 -32.98 -39.53 19.88
C TYR A 64 -33.45 -40.98 20.02
N PHE A 65 -33.32 -41.54 21.21
CA PHE A 65 -33.77 -42.88 21.57
C PHE A 65 -35.24 -42.88 21.97
N HIS A 66 -35.99 -43.85 21.46
CA HIS A 66 -37.42 -44.05 21.71
C HIS A 66 -37.61 -45.31 22.56
N LEU A 67 -38.33 -45.18 23.67
CA LEU A 67 -38.55 -46.24 24.65
C LEU A 67 -39.82 -47.05 24.34
N SER A 68 -39.87 -48.28 24.86
CA SER A 68 -41.09 -49.08 24.97
C SER A 68 -42.11 -48.48 25.95
N THR A 69 -43.36 -48.94 25.90
CA THR A 69 -44.45 -48.40 26.74
C THR A 69 -44.27 -48.64 28.25
N ASP A 70 -43.50 -49.67 28.62
CA ASP A 70 -43.07 -49.93 30.01
C ASP A 70 -41.88 -49.06 30.46
N HIS A 71 -41.27 -48.32 29.54
CA HIS A 71 -40.07 -47.48 29.72
C HIS A 71 -38.82 -48.25 30.16
N GLN A 72 -38.81 -49.58 30.07
CA GLN A 72 -37.69 -50.42 30.50
C GLN A 72 -36.76 -50.85 29.36
N ARG A 73 -37.20 -50.72 28.09
CA ARG A 73 -36.41 -51.11 26.92
C ARG A 73 -36.33 -49.97 25.91
N VAL A 74 -35.22 -49.92 25.20
CA VAL A 74 -35.00 -49.02 24.06
C VAL A 74 -35.43 -49.75 22.80
N ARG A 75 -36.44 -49.22 22.09
CA ARG A 75 -36.94 -49.85 20.86
C ARG A 75 -36.07 -49.48 19.66
N GLY A 76 -35.63 -48.22 19.58
CA GLY A 76 -34.93 -47.72 18.41
C GLY A 76 -34.48 -46.28 18.57
N PHE A 77 -33.87 -45.73 17.52
CA PHE A 77 -33.36 -44.37 17.49
C PHE A 77 -33.65 -43.65 16.16
N THR A 78 -33.72 -42.32 16.22
CA THR A 78 -33.73 -41.42 15.06
C THR A 78 -32.49 -40.52 15.12
N VAL A 79 -31.92 -40.18 13.96
CA VAL A 79 -30.63 -39.48 13.85
C VAL A 79 -30.86 -37.98 13.68
N GLU A 80 -30.60 -37.18 14.72
CA GLU A 80 -30.81 -35.72 14.70
C GLU A 80 -32.20 -35.30 14.19
N GLN A 81 -32.29 -34.63 13.04
CA GLN A 81 -33.55 -34.21 12.41
C GLN A 81 -34.09 -35.22 11.37
N ASP A 82 -33.41 -36.35 11.15
CA ASP A 82 -33.86 -37.39 10.24
C ASP A 82 -35.11 -38.10 10.80
N PRO A 83 -36.26 -38.12 10.08
CA PRO A 83 -37.46 -38.83 10.52
C PRO A 83 -37.32 -40.36 10.42
N HIS A 84 -36.25 -40.90 9.81
CA HIS A 84 -36.05 -42.33 9.67
C HIS A 84 -35.78 -43.02 11.02
N PHE A 85 -36.65 -43.95 11.38
CA PHE A 85 -36.59 -44.70 12.63
C PHE A 85 -35.81 -46.01 12.46
N HIS A 86 -34.66 -46.12 13.11
CA HIS A 86 -33.88 -47.36 13.19
C HIS A 86 -34.40 -48.22 14.35
N ASP A 87 -35.14 -49.29 14.02
CA ASP A 87 -35.60 -50.28 15.00
C ASP A 87 -34.45 -51.24 15.37
N LEU A 88 -34.09 -51.31 16.67
CA LEU A 88 -32.94 -52.06 17.17
C LEU A 88 -33.17 -53.57 17.22
N GLU A 89 -34.42 -54.04 17.10
CA GLU A 89 -34.71 -55.47 16.95
C GLU A 89 -34.42 -55.95 15.51
N ALA A 90 -34.52 -55.06 14.53
CA ALA A 90 -34.25 -55.35 13.12
C ALA A 90 -32.82 -54.97 12.66
N VAL A 91 -32.23 -53.91 13.22
CA VAL A 91 -30.95 -53.34 12.77
C VAL A 91 -29.97 -53.23 13.95
N LYS A 92 -28.82 -53.90 13.83
CA LYS A 92 -27.71 -53.73 14.78
C LYS A 92 -27.12 -52.33 14.62
N PHE A 93 -26.89 -51.64 15.75
CA PHE A 93 -26.20 -50.35 15.77
C PHE A 93 -24.79 -50.45 15.16
N ASP A 94 -24.44 -49.44 14.35
CA ASP A 94 -23.17 -49.27 13.65
C ASP A 94 -22.61 -47.87 13.98
N GLU A 95 -21.43 -47.81 14.58
CA GLU A 95 -20.78 -46.55 14.96
C GLU A 95 -20.49 -45.65 13.76
N ALA A 96 -20.33 -46.20 12.54
CA ALA A 96 -20.14 -45.40 11.34
C ALA A 96 -21.35 -44.51 11.01
N VAL A 97 -22.51 -44.68 11.66
CA VAL A 97 -23.61 -43.69 11.64
C VAL A 97 -23.17 -42.38 12.28
N LEU A 98 -22.50 -42.42 13.44
CA LEU A 98 -21.98 -41.22 14.14
C LEU A 98 -20.91 -40.53 13.29
N ASP A 99 -19.97 -41.29 12.73
CA ASP A 99 -18.91 -40.76 11.85
C ASP A 99 -19.49 -40.10 10.60
N ARG A 100 -20.58 -40.64 10.01
CA ARG A 100 -21.29 -40.02 8.87
C ARG A 100 -21.97 -38.71 9.25
N VAL A 101 -22.61 -38.63 10.42
CA VAL A 101 -23.23 -37.40 10.94
C VAL A 101 -22.18 -36.32 11.15
N ILE A 102 -21.09 -36.64 11.84
CA ILE A 102 -20.00 -35.70 12.14
C ILE A 102 -19.29 -35.25 10.86
N ARG A 103 -18.98 -36.18 9.94
CA ARG A 103 -18.38 -35.81 8.65
C ARG A 103 -19.28 -34.88 7.83
N ARG A 104 -20.59 -35.16 7.75
CA ARG A 104 -21.56 -34.30 7.05
C ARG A 104 -21.66 -32.92 7.70
N LYS A 105 -21.63 -32.85 9.03
CA LYS A 105 -21.60 -31.61 9.80
C LYS A 105 -20.35 -30.77 9.47
N LEU A 106 -19.16 -31.35 9.61
CA LEU A 106 -17.90 -30.67 9.30
C LEU A 106 -17.81 -30.24 7.82
N GLN A 107 -18.42 -30.99 6.89
CA GLN A 107 -18.57 -30.59 5.48
C GLN A 107 -19.51 -29.39 5.29
N LEU A 108 -20.62 -29.31 6.03
CA LEU A 108 -21.53 -28.15 5.98
C LEU A 108 -20.93 -26.90 6.63
N GLN A 109 -20.17 -27.07 7.72
CA GLN A 109 -19.41 -26.00 8.37
C GLN A 109 -18.28 -25.48 7.47
N GLY A 110 -17.51 -26.38 6.86
CA GLY A 110 -16.48 -26.03 5.86
C GLY A 110 -17.03 -25.42 4.57
N ALA A 111 -18.35 -25.52 4.34
CA ALA A 111 -19.08 -24.83 3.27
C ALA A 111 -19.83 -23.57 3.75
N GLN A 112 -19.65 -23.16 5.03
CA GLN A 112 -20.32 -22.02 5.66
C GLN A 112 -21.87 -22.07 5.65
N LEU A 113 -22.46 -23.27 5.50
CA LEU A 113 -23.92 -23.44 5.39
C LEU A 113 -24.64 -23.65 6.73
N VAL A 114 -23.91 -24.03 7.77
CA VAL A 114 -24.43 -24.30 9.12
C VAL A 114 -23.36 -23.94 10.14
N ASP A 115 -23.65 -23.00 11.04
CA ASP A 115 -22.85 -22.87 12.26
C ASP A 115 -23.12 -24.06 13.20
N LEU A 116 -22.04 -24.62 13.73
CA LEU A 116 -22.04 -25.72 14.70
C LEU A 116 -21.55 -25.27 16.07
N SER A 117 -21.18 -24.01 16.24
CA SER A 117 -20.79 -23.46 17.52
C SER A 117 -21.98 -23.43 18.48
N ASP A 118 -21.74 -23.86 19.71
CA ASP A 118 -22.49 -23.43 20.88
C ASP A 118 -21.61 -22.51 21.73
N GLU A 119 -22.18 -21.88 22.76
CA GLU A 119 -21.44 -20.97 23.65
C GLU A 119 -20.17 -21.62 24.23
N PHE A 120 -20.23 -22.94 24.47
CA PHE A 120 -19.10 -23.74 24.96
C PHE A 120 -18.01 -23.94 23.90
N ALA A 121 -18.36 -24.26 22.65
CA ALA A 121 -17.40 -24.32 21.55
C ALA A 121 -16.79 -22.94 21.26
N SER A 122 -17.61 -21.89 21.25
CA SER A 122 -17.19 -20.50 20.97
C SER A 122 -16.18 -19.92 21.97
N THR A 123 -16.02 -20.57 23.14
CA THR A 123 -15.08 -20.17 24.20
C THR A 123 -13.97 -21.20 24.45
N ARG A 124 -13.95 -22.34 23.74
CA ARG A 124 -13.02 -23.46 24.04
C ARG A 124 -12.44 -24.21 22.84
N VAL A 125 -12.95 -24.02 21.62
CA VAL A 125 -12.42 -24.67 20.40
C VAL A 125 -11.59 -23.65 19.62
N PRO A 126 -10.24 -23.79 19.53
CA PRO A 126 -9.38 -22.76 18.93
C PRO A 126 -9.64 -22.46 17.45
N ALA A 127 -10.30 -23.35 16.71
CA ALA A 127 -10.76 -23.06 15.35
C ALA A 127 -11.98 -22.12 15.34
N VAL A 128 -12.93 -22.31 16.26
CA VAL A 128 -14.16 -21.51 16.38
C VAL A 128 -13.86 -20.15 17.00
N ILE A 129 -13.01 -20.10 18.04
CA ILE A 129 -12.54 -18.86 18.65
C ILE A 129 -11.92 -17.95 17.58
N ARG A 130 -10.93 -18.45 16.82
CA ARG A 130 -10.28 -17.68 15.75
C ARG A 130 -11.21 -17.29 14.60
N ALA A 131 -12.17 -18.14 14.24
CA ALA A 131 -13.17 -17.77 13.23
C ALA A 131 -14.05 -16.60 13.69
N ARG A 132 -14.45 -16.59 14.97
CA ARG A 132 -15.23 -15.51 15.58
C ARG A 132 -14.41 -14.22 15.81
N GLU A 133 -13.14 -14.35 16.17
CA GLU A 133 -12.20 -13.22 16.25
C GLU A 133 -11.96 -12.59 14.86
N GLU A 134 -11.83 -13.43 13.82
CA GLU A 134 -11.71 -12.98 12.43
C GLU A 134 -12.98 -12.27 11.97
N GLU A 135 -14.16 -12.86 12.19
CA GLU A 135 -15.48 -12.29 11.88
C GLU A 135 -15.73 -10.96 12.63
N HIS A 136 -15.47 -10.91 13.94
CA HIS A 136 -15.64 -9.69 14.73
C HIS A 136 -14.76 -8.56 14.21
N ARG A 137 -13.49 -8.85 13.88
CA ARG A 137 -12.57 -7.84 13.34
C ARG A 137 -12.88 -7.47 11.89
N GLU A 138 -13.54 -8.34 11.12
CA GLU A 138 -14.06 -8.00 9.78
C GLU A 138 -15.22 -6.98 9.90
N HIS A 139 -16.13 -7.16 10.87
CA HIS A 139 -17.15 -6.16 11.21
C HIS A 139 -16.55 -4.85 11.78
N GLU A 140 -15.49 -4.90 12.59
CA GLU A 140 -14.79 -3.69 13.06
C GLU A 140 -14.16 -2.92 11.89
N ARG A 141 -13.56 -3.62 10.93
CA ARG A 141 -12.99 -3.03 9.71
C ARG A 141 -14.08 -2.44 8.80
N GLU A 142 -15.25 -3.06 8.70
CA GLU A 142 -16.43 -2.46 8.03
C GLU A 142 -16.94 -1.20 8.76
N ALA A 143 -17.05 -1.21 10.09
CA ALA A 143 -17.45 -0.03 10.86
C ALA A 143 -16.44 1.14 10.76
N VAL A 144 -15.14 0.84 10.62
CA VAL A 144 -14.11 1.85 10.31
C VAL A 144 -14.25 2.37 8.88
N GLU A 145 -14.63 1.53 7.91
CA GLU A 145 -14.90 1.96 6.54
C GLU A 145 -16.12 2.92 6.47
N GLU A 146 -17.20 2.61 7.18
CA GLU A 146 -18.37 3.49 7.31
C GLU A 146 -18.01 4.82 8.00
N TYR A 147 -17.32 4.78 9.15
CA TYR A 147 -16.89 5.98 9.87
C TYR A 147 -15.98 6.89 9.01
N LEU A 148 -15.02 6.31 8.29
CA LEU A 148 -14.15 7.07 7.38
C LEU A 148 -14.96 7.74 6.25
N LEU A 149 -15.98 7.06 5.72
CA LEU A 149 -16.86 7.64 4.71
C LEU A 149 -17.66 8.82 5.26
N GLU A 150 -18.23 8.68 6.46
CA GLU A 150 -18.98 9.77 7.12
C GLU A 150 -18.09 11.00 7.38
N GLN A 151 -16.87 10.82 7.88
CA GLN A 151 -15.95 11.95 8.13
C GLN A 151 -15.53 12.65 6.83
N MET A 152 -15.25 11.90 5.76
CA MET A 152 -14.88 12.50 4.47
C MET A 152 -16.06 13.22 3.81
N GLN A 153 -17.28 12.66 3.90
CA GLN A 153 -18.51 13.32 3.43
C GLN A 153 -18.89 14.55 4.26
N HIS A 154 -18.57 14.58 5.56
CA HIS A 154 -18.82 15.74 6.41
C HIS A 154 -17.94 16.94 6.03
N SER A 155 -16.70 16.67 5.61
CA SER A 155 -15.76 17.68 5.10
C SER A 155 -16.04 18.10 3.64
N ASP A 156 -16.73 17.27 2.86
CA ASP A 156 -17.04 17.53 1.45
C ASP A 156 -18.19 18.53 1.32
N SER A 157 -17.80 19.81 1.29
CA SER A 157 -18.73 20.95 1.15
C SER A 157 -19.47 21.01 -0.20
N TYR A 158 -19.06 20.21 -1.19
CA TYR A 158 -19.68 20.18 -2.53
C TYR A 158 -20.42 18.87 -2.81
N ASN A 159 -20.17 17.81 -2.03
CA ASN A 159 -20.66 16.46 -2.20
C ASN A 159 -20.37 15.90 -3.61
N ASP A 160 -19.16 16.16 -4.12
CA ASP A 160 -18.68 15.69 -5.44
C ASP A 160 -17.74 14.47 -5.35
N GLY A 161 -17.40 14.04 -4.12
CA GLY A 161 -16.49 12.92 -3.87
C GLY A 161 -15.02 13.34 -3.74
N LYS A 162 -14.73 14.65 -3.66
CA LYS A 162 -13.38 15.19 -3.52
C LYS A 162 -13.20 16.14 -2.34
N LEU A 163 -11.95 16.28 -1.91
CA LEU A 163 -11.51 17.24 -0.89
C LEU A 163 -10.22 17.93 -1.34
N LEU A 164 -10.04 19.21 -0.99
CA LEU A 164 -8.74 19.87 -1.11
C LEU A 164 -7.70 19.15 -0.24
N VAL A 165 -6.44 19.07 -0.67
CA VAL A 165 -5.33 18.40 0.06
C VAL A 165 -5.26 18.84 1.53
N GLU A 166 -5.40 20.13 1.81
CA GLU A 166 -5.34 20.67 3.17
C GLU A 166 -6.54 20.22 4.01
N VAL A 167 -7.76 20.29 3.47
CA VAL A 167 -9.00 19.83 4.13
C VAL A 167 -8.98 18.32 4.35
N PHE A 168 -8.46 17.55 3.40
CA PHE A 168 -8.26 16.10 3.55
C PHE A 168 -7.26 15.80 4.67
N ARG A 169 -6.13 16.51 4.74
CA ARG A 169 -5.15 16.34 5.83
C ARG A 169 -5.76 16.70 7.18
N GLU A 170 -6.46 17.84 7.29
CA GLU A 170 -7.17 18.25 8.50
C GLU A 170 -8.23 17.23 8.92
N THR A 171 -8.96 16.63 7.98
CA THR A 171 -9.91 15.54 8.24
C THR A 171 -9.20 14.31 8.79
N VAL A 172 -8.09 13.88 8.18
CA VAL A 172 -7.25 12.75 8.67
C VAL A 172 -6.66 13.04 10.06
N ASP A 173 -6.29 14.29 10.35
CA ASP A 173 -5.81 14.73 11.66
C ASP A 173 -6.94 14.91 12.71
N ALA A 174 -8.20 15.00 12.29
CA ALA A 174 -9.37 15.04 13.17
C ALA A 174 -9.90 13.63 13.55
N LEU A 175 -9.54 12.57 12.82
CA LEU A 175 -10.06 11.23 13.06
C LEU A 175 -9.76 10.70 14.48
N GLU A 176 -10.81 10.28 15.20
CA GLU A 176 -10.74 9.61 16.51
C GLU A 176 -10.24 8.15 16.42
N LEU A 177 -9.01 7.95 15.94
CA LEU A 177 -8.40 6.63 15.78
C LEU A 177 -7.75 6.10 17.07
N ASN A 178 -7.66 4.78 17.18
CA ASN A 178 -6.93 4.09 18.25
C ASN A 178 -5.45 4.55 18.27
N SER A 179 -4.87 4.76 19.46
CA SER A 179 -3.49 5.25 19.63
C SER A 179 -2.41 4.35 19.03
N ARG A 180 -2.69 3.08 18.74
CA ARG A 180 -1.81 2.17 17.98
C ARG A 180 -1.66 2.57 16.51
N VAL A 181 -2.58 3.38 15.97
CA VAL A 181 -2.59 3.89 14.58
C VAL A 181 -1.68 5.13 14.47
N ALA A 182 -0.43 4.97 14.88
CA ALA A 182 0.62 5.97 14.80
C ALA A 182 1.77 5.46 13.91
N PRO A 183 2.38 6.31 13.04
CA PRO A 183 1.95 7.66 12.66
C PRO A 183 0.74 7.62 11.70
N ARG A 184 -0.32 8.36 11.98
CA ARG A 184 -1.55 8.37 11.15
C ARG A 184 -1.35 9.08 9.81
N GLU A 185 -0.34 9.93 9.71
CA GLU A 185 0.03 10.63 8.46
C GLU A 185 0.30 9.66 7.31
N VAL A 186 0.62 8.38 7.59
CA VAL A 186 0.80 7.35 6.56
C VAL A 186 -0.46 7.14 5.69
N LEU A 187 -1.66 7.46 6.19
CA LEU A 187 -2.91 7.41 5.41
C LEU A 187 -2.89 8.40 4.23
N LEU A 188 -2.20 9.53 4.36
CA LEU A 188 -2.04 10.54 3.29
C LEU A 188 -1.29 9.99 2.07
N ALA A 189 -0.57 8.87 2.23
CA ALA A 189 0.19 8.24 1.16
C ALA A 189 -0.69 7.41 0.19
N LEU A 190 -1.91 7.06 0.61
CA LEU A 190 -2.86 6.22 -0.13
C LEU A 190 -3.56 6.94 -1.28
N VAL A 191 -3.44 8.28 -1.34
CA VAL A 191 -4.12 9.15 -2.29
C VAL A 191 -3.15 10.05 -3.04
N ALA A 192 -3.36 10.18 -4.34
CA ALA A 192 -2.75 11.23 -5.14
C ALA A 192 -3.68 12.43 -5.23
N SER A 193 -3.13 13.64 -5.09
CA SER A 193 -3.83 14.85 -5.54
C SER A 193 -3.80 14.95 -7.06
N ASP A 194 -4.86 15.51 -7.64
CA ASP A 194 -4.89 15.91 -9.05
C ASP A 194 -4.19 17.28 -9.26
N ARG A 195 -4.43 17.94 -10.39
CA ARG A 195 -3.74 19.19 -10.75
C ARG A 195 -4.21 20.41 -9.96
N ASP A 196 -5.40 20.33 -9.38
CA ASP A 196 -6.06 21.43 -8.70
C ASP A 196 -5.96 21.25 -7.17
N ASP A 197 -4.98 20.45 -6.71
CA ASP A 197 -4.78 19.99 -5.33
C ASP A 197 -6.04 19.35 -4.70
N MET A 198 -6.85 18.64 -5.52
CA MET A 198 -8.00 17.86 -5.05
C MET A 198 -7.68 16.36 -4.93
N ILE A 199 -8.19 15.72 -3.88
CA ILE A 199 -8.09 14.28 -3.59
C ILE A 199 -9.48 13.65 -3.72
N SER A 200 -9.60 12.54 -4.46
CA SER A 200 -10.80 11.69 -4.46
C SER A 200 -10.75 10.73 -3.27
N TYR A 201 -11.79 10.71 -2.42
CA TYR A 201 -11.84 9.82 -1.26
C TYR A 201 -12.56 8.48 -1.51
N GLY A 202 -13.12 8.26 -2.70
CA GLY A 202 -13.93 7.08 -3.03
C GLY A 202 -13.19 5.74 -2.90
N ASP A 203 -12.02 5.60 -3.54
CA ASP A 203 -11.17 4.40 -3.40
C ASP A 203 -10.34 4.43 -2.08
N PHE A 204 -10.09 5.62 -1.52
CA PHE A 204 -9.32 5.80 -0.29
C PHE A 204 -9.93 5.07 0.90
N VAL A 205 -11.22 5.29 1.16
CA VAL A 205 -11.90 4.85 2.39
C VAL A 205 -11.72 3.35 2.65
N SER A 206 -11.94 2.53 1.61
CA SER A 206 -11.83 1.06 1.69
C SER A 206 -10.42 0.58 1.99
N ILE A 207 -9.41 1.26 1.42
CA ILE A 207 -7.99 0.92 1.56
C ILE A 207 -7.43 1.47 2.88
N ALA A 208 -7.92 2.62 3.34
CA ALA A 208 -7.60 3.22 4.63
C ALA A 208 -8.13 2.39 5.79
N ALA A 209 -9.37 1.88 5.73
CA ALA A 209 -9.89 0.93 6.71
C ALA A 209 -9.01 -0.33 6.80
N ASP A 210 -8.59 -0.86 5.65
CA ASP A 210 -7.67 -2.00 5.56
C ASP A 210 -6.27 -1.69 6.15
N VAL A 211 -5.75 -0.47 5.98
CA VAL A 211 -4.47 -0.01 6.55
C VAL A 211 -4.57 0.21 8.07
N ILE A 212 -5.67 0.79 8.55
CA ILE A 212 -5.94 0.99 9.99
C ILE A 212 -6.04 -0.37 10.70
N ASP A 213 -6.79 -1.32 10.12
CA ASP A 213 -6.89 -2.71 10.60
C ASP A 213 -5.48 -3.34 10.80
N ALA A 214 -4.60 -3.20 9.81
CA ALA A 214 -3.22 -3.69 9.90
C ALA A 214 -2.33 -2.91 10.90
N MET A 215 -2.62 -1.64 11.18
CA MET A 215 -1.91 -0.83 12.19
C MET A 215 -2.35 -1.10 13.63
N VAL A 216 -3.60 -1.55 13.83
CA VAL A 216 -4.11 -2.01 15.13
C VAL A 216 -3.59 -3.42 15.47
N GLY A 217 -3.56 -4.30 14.47
CA GLY A 217 -2.98 -5.64 14.55
C GLY A 217 -3.79 -6.66 15.36
N ALA A 218 -3.40 -7.94 15.27
CA ALA A 218 -4.12 -9.08 15.89
C ALA A 218 -3.98 -9.19 17.42
N GLY A 219 -4.42 -8.17 18.16
CA GLY A 219 -4.69 -8.24 19.61
C GLY A 219 -3.48 -8.49 20.51
N GLN A 220 -2.26 -8.50 19.95
CA GLN A 220 -1.04 -8.70 20.73
C GLN A 220 -0.89 -7.58 21.77
N THR A 221 -0.38 -7.95 22.94
CA THR A 221 0.01 -7.03 24.01
C THR A 221 1.07 -6.05 23.49
N ASP A 222 1.05 -4.80 23.96
CA ASP A 222 1.95 -3.70 23.56
C ASP A 222 3.40 -3.87 24.06
N ASP A 223 3.94 -5.08 23.94
CA ASP A 223 5.28 -5.50 24.40
C ASP A 223 6.30 -5.56 23.25
N LEU A 224 5.92 -5.09 22.04
CA LEU A 224 6.87 -4.42 21.14
C LEU A 224 7.34 -3.16 21.87
N ARG A 225 8.41 -3.30 22.65
CA ARG A 225 8.98 -2.18 23.40
C ARG A 225 9.37 -1.07 22.44
N VAL A 226 9.23 0.18 22.89
CA VAL A 226 9.69 1.35 22.11
C VAL A 226 11.15 1.19 21.70
N ASP A 227 11.98 0.66 22.61
CA ASP A 227 13.37 0.24 22.38
C ASP A 227 13.57 -0.65 21.14
N GLU A 228 12.63 -1.57 20.86
CA GLU A 228 12.69 -2.50 19.72
C GLU A 228 12.25 -1.84 18.41
N GLU A 229 11.26 -0.94 18.46
CA GLU A 229 10.85 -0.18 17.28
C GLU A 229 11.94 0.81 16.85
N ASP A 230 12.52 1.54 17.80
CA ASP A 230 13.60 2.49 17.51
C ASP A 230 14.88 1.75 17.08
N ALA A 231 15.24 0.62 17.70
CA ALA A 231 16.35 -0.23 17.21
C ALA A 231 16.10 -0.77 15.79
N ALA A 232 14.86 -1.16 15.45
CA ALA A 232 14.51 -1.60 14.10
C ALA A 232 14.58 -0.45 13.08
N LEU A 233 14.23 0.78 13.49
CA LEU A 233 14.32 1.98 12.66
C LEU A 233 15.75 2.41 12.39
N ASP A 234 16.59 2.43 13.40
CA ASP A 234 18.00 2.80 13.25
C ASP A 234 18.75 1.73 12.42
N ALA A 235 18.40 0.45 12.58
CA ALA A 235 18.87 -0.61 11.69
C ALA A 235 18.38 -0.44 10.24
N PHE A 236 17.12 -0.01 10.03
CA PHE A 236 16.60 0.32 8.71
C PHE A 236 17.27 1.54 8.06
N GLU A 237 17.66 2.57 8.83
CA GLU A 237 18.41 3.71 8.30
C GLU A 237 19.81 3.30 7.82
N VAL A 238 20.51 2.41 8.54
CA VAL A 238 21.78 1.82 8.07
C VAL A 238 21.58 0.95 6.82
N VAL A 239 20.55 0.10 6.80
CA VAL A 239 20.26 -0.80 5.67
C VAL A 239 19.84 -0.05 4.40
N SER A 240 19.15 1.08 4.54
CA SER A 240 18.74 1.95 3.43
C SER A 240 19.69 3.13 3.15
N ALA A 241 20.84 3.20 3.83
CA ALA A 241 21.71 4.37 3.85
C ALA A 241 22.13 4.85 2.45
N ARG A 242 22.75 3.99 1.62
CA ARG A 242 23.22 4.36 0.26
C ARG A 242 22.06 4.76 -0.67
N GLN A 243 20.95 4.01 -0.63
CA GLN A 243 19.76 4.35 -1.42
C GLN A 243 19.20 5.74 -1.03
N THR A 244 19.11 6.00 0.27
CA THR A 244 18.55 7.24 0.82
C THR A 244 19.50 8.43 0.69
N HIS A 245 20.81 8.22 0.73
CA HIS A 245 21.79 9.24 0.35
C HIS A 245 21.61 9.65 -1.11
N TYR A 246 21.72 8.68 -2.02
CA TYR A 246 21.59 8.91 -3.46
C TYR A 246 20.27 9.58 -3.85
N THR A 247 19.14 9.13 -3.28
CA THR A 247 17.84 9.76 -3.57
C THR A 247 17.79 11.22 -3.10
N VAL A 248 18.34 11.51 -1.91
CA VAL A 248 18.34 12.87 -1.33
C VAL A 248 19.28 13.81 -2.08
N GLU A 249 20.49 13.38 -2.45
CA GLU A 249 21.41 14.17 -3.27
C GLU A 249 20.83 14.47 -4.64
N THR A 250 20.30 13.45 -5.31
CA THR A 250 19.70 13.58 -6.64
C THR A 250 18.47 14.49 -6.62
N LEU A 251 17.64 14.43 -5.56
CA LEU A 251 16.53 15.35 -5.36
C LEU A 251 17.03 16.79 -5.13
N THR A 252 18.10 16.96 -4.35
CA THR A 252 18.71 18.28 -4.08
C THR A 252 19.23 18.90 -5.38
N ALA A 253 19.98 18.15 -6.18
CA ALA A 253 20.47 18.60 -7.49
C ALA A 253 19.33 18.92 -8.48
N LEU A 254 18.23 18.15 -8.47
CA LEU A 254 17.04 18.44 -9.29
C LEU A 254 16.33 19.73 -8.84
N VAL A 255 16.27 20.00 -7.53
CA VAL A 255 15.72 21.24 -6.95
C VAL A 255 16.60 22.44 -7.27
N GLU A 256 17.92 22.32 -7.18
CA GLU A 256 18.88 23.37 -7.54
C GLU A 256 18.79 23.70 -9.05
N ALA A 257 18.82 22.68 -9.91
CA ALA A 257 18.62 22.86 -11.35
C ALA A 257 17.22 23.44 -11.69
N HIS A 258 16.18 23.17 -10.89
CA HIS A 258 14.89 23.85 -11.02
C HIS A 258 15.02 25.34 -10.67
N ALA A 259 15.65 25.67 -9.53
CA ALA A 259 15.87 27.05 -9.10
C ALA A 259 16.65 27.87 -10.12
N GLU A 260 17.71 27.30 -10.72
CA GLU A 260 18.46 27.94 -11.80
C GLU A 260 17.61 28.23 -13.04
N ARG A 261 16.82 27.24 -13.49
CA ARG A 261 15.89 27.42 -14.64
C ARG A 261 14.86 28.52 -14.36
N VAL A 262 14.29 28.58 -13.15
CA VAL A 262 13.39 29.66 -12.73
C VAL A 262 14.12 31.00 -12.71
N ALA A 263 15.33 31.08 -12.15
CA ALA A 263 16.12 32.30 -12.10
C ALA A 263 16.60 32.81 -13.47
N VAL A 264 16.73 31.93 -14.47
CA VAL A 264 16.96 32.30 -15.88
C VAL A 264 15.66 32.78 -16.52
N ALA A 265 14.54 32.10 -16.28
CA ALA A 265 13.24 32.49 -16.83
C ALA A 265 12.76 33.86 -16.31
N THR A 266 12.91 34.16 -15.01
CA THR A 266 12.53 35.46 -14.43
C THR A 266 13.38 36.61 -14.99
N LYS A 267 14.70 36.40 -15.17
CA LYS A 267 15.58 37.37 -15.84
C LYS A 267 15.16 37.62 -17.28
N ALA A 268 14.80 36.56 -18.03
CA ALA A 268 14.32 36.70 -19.41
C ALA A 268 12.96 37.41 -19.48
N MET A 269 12.05 37.18 -18.53
CA MET A 269 10.78 37.91 -18.43
C MET A 269 10.98 39.39 -18.06
N ALA A 270 11.88 39.69 -17.12
CA ALA A 270 12.22 41.06 -16.76
C ALA A 270 12.84 41.82 -17.94
N ALA A 271 13.78 41.20 -18.66
CA ALA A 271 14.36 41.78 -19.87
C ALA A 271 13.30 42.04 -20.97
N ARG A 272 12.30 41.15 -21.13
CA ARG A 272 11.18 41.37 -22.05
C ARG A 272 10.25 42.50 -21.63
N ARG A 273 10.00 42.68 -20.32
CA ARG A 273 9.21 43.82 -19.82
C ARG A 273 9.93 45.14 -20.09
N VAL A 274 11.22 45.24 -19.72
CA VAL A 274 12.04 46.42 -20.02
C VAL A 274 12.12 46.71 -21.52
N ALA A 275 12.22 45.68 -22.37
CA ALA A 275 12.19 45.87 -23.82
C ALA A 275 10.83 46.44 -24.30
N ALA A 276 9.71 45.89 -23.83
CA ALA A 276 8.37 46.38 -24.19
C ALA A 276 8.06 47.77 -23.60
N GLU A 277 8.61 48.11 -22.43
CA GLU A 277 8.54 49.45 -21.85
C GLU A 277 9.33 50.48 -22.67
N ILE A 278 10.50 50.10 -23.20
CA ILE A 278 11.29 50.93 -24.13
C ILE A 278 10.59 51.07 -25.48
N GLU A 279 9.99 50.00 -26.01
CA GLU A 279 9.22 50.00 -27.26
C GLU A 279 7.98 50.93 -27.14
N ALA A 280 7.20 50.81 -26.06
CA ALA A 280 6.07 51.70 -25.78
C ALA A 280 6.50 53.17 -25.56
N GLN A 281 7.68 53.44 -25.01
CA GLN A 281 8.25 54.79 -24.91
C GLN A 281 8.72 55.35 -26.27
N GLN A 282 9.12 54.50 -27.21
CA GLN A 282 9.46 54.91 -28.58
C GLN A 282 8.20 55.18 -29.41
N ASP A 283 7.17 54.33 -29.31
CA ASP A 283 5.89 54.55 -29.99
C ASP A 283 5.17 55.81 -29.49
N THR A 284 5.23 56.10 -28.17
CA THR A 284 4.65 57.34 -27.61
C THR A 284 5.47 58.60 -27.91
N THR A 285 6.74 58.49 -28.30
CA THR A 285 7.55 59.66 -28.73
C THR A 285 7.52 59.89 -30.25
N THR A 286 7.24 58.86 -31.05
CA THR A 286 6.99 59.02 -32.51
C THR A 286 5.61 59.60 -32.80
N ALA A 287 4.58 59.21 -32.04
CA ALA A 287 3.21 59.71 -32.18
C ALA A 287 3.06 61.25 -32.01
N ILE A 288 4.03 61.92 -31.39
CA ILE A 288 4.02 63.37 -31.13
C ILE A 288 4.59 64.19 -32.32
N LEU A 289 5.09 63.54 -33.38
CA LEU A 289 5.79 64.19 -34.50
C LEU A 289 5.07 64.18 -35.86
N GLU A 290 3.88 63.55 -35.99
CA GLU A 290 3.14 63.49 -37.27
C GLU A 290 1.94 64.47 -37.39
N GLU A 291 1.67 65.32 -36.40
CA GLU A 291 0.67 66.41 -36.54
C GLU A 291 1.26 67.70 -37.15
N THR A 292 1.68 67.68 -38.44
CA THR A 292 1.71 68.91 -39.26
C THR A 292 1.43 68.67 -40.76
N LYS A 293 0.38 69.36 -41.28
CA LYS A 293 -0.14 69.41 -42.67
C LYS A 293 -1.09 68.24 -43.02
N GLU A 294 -2.26 68.46 -43.60
CA GLU A 294 -2.61 69.47 -44.62
C GLU A 294 -3.81 70.38 -44.25
N ASN A 295 -4.24 71.24 -45.18
CA ASN A 295 -5.09 72.40 -44.95
C ASN A 295 -6.42 72.34 -45.75
N GLU A 296 -7.46 72.97 -45.19
CA GLU A 296 -8.58 73.65 -45.90
C GLU A 296 -9.36 72.90 -47.01
N ASN A 297 -10.66 72.68 -46.75
CA ASN A 297 -11.68 73.54 -47.38
C ASN A 297 -13.03 73.48 -46.65
N GLU A 298 -13.84 74.50 -46.90
CA GLU A 298 -15.13 74.79 -46.27
C GLU A 298 -16.32 74.19 -47.05
N ASP A 299 -17.47 74.06 -46.39
CA ASP A 299 -18.81 74.35 -46.95
C ASP A 299 -19.83 74.45 -45.78
N ASP A 300 -20.76 75.40 -45.84
CA ASP A 300 -21.71 75.77 -44.78
C ASP A 300 -23.04 74.96 -44.82
N GLU A 301 -23.78 74.88 -43.70
CA GLU A 301 -25.09 75.56 -43.54
C GLU A 301 -25.79 75.29 -42.17
N GLU A 302 -26.69 76.23 -41.83
CA GLU A 302 -27.32 76.60 -40.55
C GLU A 302 -28.18 75.53 -39.79
N GLY A 303 -28.38 75.72 -38.46
CA GLY A 303 -29.13 74.75 -37.60
C GLY A 303 -29.51 75.19 -36.16
N GLN A 304 -30.15 76.36 -36.02
CA GLN A 304 -30.51 77.12 -34.81
C GLN A 304 -31.27 76.43 -33.62
N GLU A 305 -30.78 76.64 -32.36
CA GLU A 305 -31.50 76.74 -31.03
C GLU A 305 -32.36 75.56 -30.45
N VAL A 306 -32.72 75.41 -29.15
CA VAL A 306 -32.32 75.92 -27.80
C VAL A 306 -32.92 75.01 -26.68
N ALA A 307 -32.48 75.19 -25.42
CA ALA A 307 -33.06 74.74 -24.13
C ALA A 307 -32.83 73.28 -23.70
N GLU A 308 -32.86 72.91 -22.41
CA GLU A 308 -32.45 73.49 -21.12
C GLU A 308 -32.99 72.57 -20.01
N ALA A 309 -32.13 72.22 -19.03
CA ALA A 309 -32.48 71.88 -17.64
C ALA A 309 -33.32 70.59 -17.35
N THR A 310 -33.38 70.05 -16.12
CA THR A 310 -32.89 70.55 -14.82
C THR A 310 -32.29 69.45 -13.93
N LEU A 311 -31.53 69.87 -12.92
CA LEU A 311 -30.94 69.09 -11.82
C LEU A 311 -31.94 68.34 -10.92
N GLY A 312 -31.44 67.34 -10.19
CA GLY A 312 -31.96 66.87 -8.89
C GLY A 312 -30.77 66.47 -7.99
N ALA A 313 -30.76 66.89 -6.73
CA ALA A 313 -29.57 66.87 -5.86
C ALA A 313 -29.91 66.60 -4.36
N GLU A 314 -28.92 66.82 -3.48
CA GLU A 314 -28.90 66.66 -2.00
C GLU A 314 -28.60 65.21 -1.53
N SER A 315 -27.46 64.89 -0.88
CA SER A 315 -26.87 65.30 0.45
C SER A 315 -27.42 64.46 1.63
N THR A 316 -26.70 64.11 2.69
CA THR A 316 -25.54 64.69 3.43
C THR A 316 -24.47 63.60 3.77
N ALA A 317 -23.14 63.80 3.83
CA ALA A 317 -22.22 64.82 4.43
C ALA A 317 -21.68 64.46 5.84
N GLY A 318 -20.37 64.67 6.07
CA GLY A 318 -19.55 64.18 7.20
C GLY A 318 -18.27 63.46 6.70
N ASP A 319 -17.12 64.07 6.39
CA ASP A 319 -16.40 65.23 6.98
C ASP A 319 -15.74 64.85 8.32
N VAL A 320 -14.43 64.97 8.61
CA VAL A 320 -13.19 65.56 7.99
C VAL A 320 -12.03 64.56 8.31
N ALA A 321 -10.86 64.38 7.66
CA ALA A 321 -9.97 65.16 6.76
C ALA A 321 -9.43 64.24 5.60
N GLU A 322 -8.42 64.49 4.72
CA GLU A 322 -7.11 65.22 4.73
C GLU A 322 -6.00 64.48 5.55
N ASP A 323 -4.68 64.51 5.27
CA ASP A 323 -3.83 65.26 4.31
C ASP A 323 -3.40 64.44 3.05
N ASP A 324 -2.93 65.16 2.02
CA ASP A 324 -2.31 64.67 0.77
C ASP A 324 -0.93 65.33 0.57
N GLU A 325 0.10 64.55 0.19
CA GLU A 325 1.24 65.11 -0.55
C GLU A 325 1.99 64.02 -1.36
N SER A 326 1.66 63.89 -2.65
CA SER A 326 2.48 63.11 -3.59
C SER A 326 3.68 63.93 -4.08
N LEU A 327 4.91 63.44 -3.88
CA LEU A 327 6.10 63.96 -4.57
C LEU A 327 6.98 62.86 -5.16
N GLN A 328 7.57 63.19 -6.30
CA GLN A 328 8.40 62.32 -7.13
C GLN A 328 9.87 62.45 -6.71
N GLU A 329 10.60 61.33 -6.55
CA GLU A 329 12.06 61.33 -6.68
C GLU A 329 12.52 60.35 -7.77
N ILE A 330 12.71 60.91 -8.97
CA ILE A 330 13.50 60.26 -10.02
C ILE A 330 14.97 60.40 -9.63
N SER A 331 15.65 59.27 -9.39
CA SER A 331 17.11 59.25 -9.24
C SER A 331 17.73 58.16 -10.13
N HIS A 332 18.54 58.58 -11.11
CA HIS A 332 19.28 57.67 -11.97
C HIS A 332 20.59 57.23 -11.31
N PHE A 333 20.85 55.91 -11.35
CA PHE A 333 22.16 55.25 -11.34
C PHE A 333 23.34 55.91 -10.61
N SER A 334 23.82 55.24 -9.55
CA SER A 334 25.26 55.12 -9.31
C SER A 334 25.67 53.65 -9.35
N ASP A 335 26.75 53.33 -10.06
CA ASP A 335 27.32 51.98 -10.12
C ASP A 335 28.26 51.74 -8.93
N GLY A 336 28.17 50.57 -8.28
CA GLY A 336 29.10 50.21 -7.21
C GLY A 336 28.59 49.28 -6.11
N HIS A 337 29.06 48.02 -6.17
CA HIS A 337 29.49 47.22 -5.01
C HIS A 337 28.46 46.55 -4.06
N ARG A 338 28.42 45.21 -4.22
CA ARG A 338 28.49 44.16 -3.16
C ARG A 338 27.21 43.67 -2.46
N ARG A 339 26.82 42.46 -2.88
CA ARG A 339 26.60 41.27 -2.02
C ARG A 339 25.58 41.39 -0.87
N SER A 340 24.31 41.50 -1.25
CA SER A 340 23.21 40.99 -0.41
C SER A 340 22.08 40.38 -1.27
N SER A 341 22.44 39.51 -2.21
CA SER A 341 21.47 38.52 -2.70
C SER A 341 21.14 37.60 -1.53
N ALA A 342 20.11 37.95 -0.76
CA ALA A 342 19.48 37.03 0.17
C ALA A 342 19.19 35.75 -0.61
N LYS A 343 19.61 34.59 -0.09
CA LYS A 343 19.34 33.31 -0.74
C LYS A 343 17.82 33.13 -0.71
N GLN A 344 17.14 33.46 -1.81
CA GLN A 344 15.75 33.08 -2.01
C GLN A 344 15.77 31.57 -2.14
N HIS A 345 15.42 30.92 -1.03
CA HIS A 345 15.39 29.46 -0.94
C HIS A 345 14.42 28.92 -2.00
N PRO A 346 14.77 27.79 -2.66
CA PRO A 346 13.98 27.27 -3.75
C PRO A 346 12.52 27.01 -3.34
N ARG A 347 11.61 27.37 -4.22
CA ARG A 347 10.17 27.23 -4.08
C ARG A 347 9.55 26.79 -5.38
N MET A 348 8.48 26.01 -5.27
CA MET A 348 7.68 25.54 -6.40
C MET A 348 6.28 25.11 -5.94
N THR A 349 5.32 25.04 -6.85
CA THR A 349 3.98 24.49 -6.60
C THR A 349 4.03 22.97 -6.31
N ARG A 350 2.99 22.41 -5.66
CA ARG A 350 2.87 20.94 -5.45
C ARG A 350 2.98 20.18 -6.78
N TYR A 351 2.35 20.67 -7.86
CA TYR A 351 2.47 20.08 -9.20
C TYR A 351 3.90 20.05 -9.75
N GLN A 352 4.67 21.14 -9.60
CA GLN A 352 6.08 21.19 -10.01
C GLN A 352 6.95 20.25 -9.17
N LEU A 353 6.71 20.15 -7.86
CA LEU A 353 7.39 19.20 -6.99
C LEU A 353 7.05 17.75 -7.39
N ARG A 354 5.78 17.44 -7.66
CA ARG A 354 5.35 16.12 -8.15
C ARG A 354 6.11 15.74 -9.42
N SER A 355 6.20 16.65 -10.39
CA SER A 355 6.97 16.43 -11.62
C SER A 355 8.49 16.25 -11.41
N LEU A 356 9.06 16.71 -10.29
CA LEU A 356 10.45 16.38 -9.91
C LEU A 356 10.54 15.02 -9.21
N LEU A 357 9.63 14.73 -8.28
CA LEU A 357 9.59 13.45 -7.54
C LEU A 357 9.30 12.25 -8.45
N GLU A 358 8.54 12.44 -9.53
CA GLU A 358 8.29 11.46 -10.59
C GLU A 358 9.48 11.24 -11.55
N THR A 359 10.63 11.94 -11.35
CA THR A 359 11.81 11.74 -12.20
C THR A 359 12.40 10.33 -12.00
N PRO A 360 12.54 9.49 -13.05
CA PRO A 360 12.88 8.06 -12.91
C PRO A 360 14.09 7.75 -12.02
N GLN A 361 15.15 8.56 -12.10
CA GLN A 361 16.38 8.38 -11.34
C GLN A 361 16.21 8.47 -9.81
N LEU A 362 15.15 9.09 -9.29
CA LEU A 362 14.86 9.09 -7.85
C LEU A 362 14.30 7.74 -7.35
N LEU A 363 13.75 6.93 -8.27
CA LEU A 363 13.19 5.60 -8.00
C LEU A 363 12.26 5.54 -6.76
N LEU A 364 11.41 6.57 -6.62
CA LEU A 364 10.38 6.65 -5.58
C LEU A 364 9.15 5.81 -5.95
N SER A 365 8.51 5.22 -4.94
CA SER A 365 7.13 4.74 -5.05
C SER A 365 6.14 5.90 -5.13
N GLU A 366 4.98 5.67 -5.75
CA GLU A 366 3.85 6.61 -5.73
C GLU A 366 3.44 7.01 -4.30
N VAL A 367 3.60 6.07 -3.35
CA VAL A 367 3.38 6.25 -1.92
C VAL A 367 4.39 7.24 -1.30
N GLU A 368 5.69 7.11 -1.59
CA GLU A 368 6.71 8.08 -1.17
C GLU A 368 6.43 9.47 -1.77
N ILE A 369 5.99 9.53 -3.03
CA ILE A 369 5.66 10.79 -3.73
C ILE A 369 4.47 11.48 -3.06
N ASN A 370 3.35 10.76 -2.91
CA ASN A 370 2.12 11.28 -2.29
C ASN A 370 2.37 11.75 -0.84
N LEU A 371 3.06 10.94 -0.03
CA LEU A 371 3.36 11.29 1.37
C LEU A 371 4.35 12.46 1.49
N THR A 372 5.29 12.60 0.54
CA THR A 372 6.17 13.77 0.48
C THR A 372 5.40 15.04 0.09
N LEU A 373 4.43 14.95 -0.82
CA LEU A 373 3.60 16.09 -1.24
C LEU A 373 2.63 16.55 -0.15
N ALA A 374 1.98 15.62 0.56
CA ALA A 374 1.00 15.93 1.61
C ALA A 374 1.64 16.50 2.91
N LEU A 375 2.92 16.20 3.14
CA LEU A 375 3.68 16.65 4.31
C LEU A 375 4.74 17.72 3.98
N ALA A 376 4.76 18.21 2.75
CA ALA A 376 5.63 19.33 2.35
C ALA A 376 5.11 20.63 2.95
N GLU A 377 5.95 21.34 3.72
CA GLU A 377 5.59 22.66 4.24
C GLU A 377 5.38 23.66 3.09
N THR A 378 4.18 24.23 3.01
CA THR A 378 3.84 25.29 2.07
C THR A 378 3.86 26.67 2.72
N LYS A 379 3.91 27.70 1.87
CA LYS A 379 3.67 29.09 2.23
C LYS A 379 3.00 29.83 1.07
N ALA A 380 1.92 30.56 1.36
CA ALA A 380 1.30 31.43 0.38
C ALA A 380 2.27 32.52 -0.11
N ASN A 381 2.29 32.74 -1.43
CA ASN A 381 3.02 33.84 -2.07
C ASN A 381 2.17 35.13 -2.13
N SER A 382 2.70 36.17 -2.76
CA SER A 382 2.02 37.49 -2.91
C SER A 382 0.67 37.41 -3.62
N ASN A 383 0.40 36.33 -4.34
CA ASN A 383 -0.78 36.13 -5.16
C ASN A 383 -1.76 35.12 -4.51
N GLY A 384 -1.51 34.72 -3.26
CA GLY A 384 -2.33 33.74 -2.52
C GLY A 384 -2.08 32.28 -2.91
N VAL A 385 -1.15 31.99 -3.83
CA VAL A 385 -0.84 30.61 -4.26
C VAL A 385 0.15 29.98 -3.29
N GLU A 386 -0.09 28.73 -2.90
CA GLU A 386 0.82 27.97 -2.04
C GLU A 386 2.08 27.50 -2.79
N GLU A 387 3.24 27.78 -2.20
CA GLU A 387 4.55 27.34 -2.66
C GLU A 387 5.23 26.46 -1.60
N VAL A 388 5.76 25.31 -2.01
CA VAL A 388 6.53 24.41 -1.14
C VAL A 388 7.89 25.00 -0.77
N LEU A 389 8.27 24.90 0.50
CA LEU A 389 9.58 25.27 1.03
C LEU A 389 10.60 24.15 0.81
N CYS A 390 11.32 24.18 -0.32
CA CYS A 390 12.09 23.02 -0.79
C CYS A 390 13.31 22.65 0.08
N GLU A 391 13.75 23.54 0.97
CA GLU A 391 14.86 23.31 1.93
C GLU A 391 14.67 22.04 2.78
N LYS A 392 13.41 21.74 3.13
CA LYS A 392 13.07 20.66 4.07
C LYS A 392 12.78 19.32 3.39
N LEU A 393 12.84 19.25 2.05
CA LEU A 393 12.56 18.02 1.30
C LEU A 393 13.55 16.89 1.62
N ALA A 394 14.83 17.22 1.82
CA ALA A 394 15.87 16.25 2.17
C ALA A 394 15.62 15.52 3.51
N PRO A 395 15.39 16.21 4.66
CA PRO A 395 14.99 15.53 5.90
C PRO A 395 13.55 14.98 5.85
N LEU A 396 12.63 15.60 5.11
CA LEU A 396 11.27 15.09 4.94
C LEU A 396 11.26 13.71 4.28
N LEU A 397 12.03 13.49 3.21
CA LEU A 397 12.09 12.19 2.53
C LEU A 397 12.61 11.07 3.45
N ARG A 398 13.54 11.39 4.38
CA ARG A 398 13.98 10.44 5.43
C ARG A 398 12.85 10.13 6.41
N ARG A 399 12.10 11.15 6.87
CA ARG A 399 10.88 10.95 7.70
C ARG A 399 9.86 10.08 6.96
N VAL A 400 9.57 10.36 5.69
CA VAL A 400 8.65 9.58 4.82
C VAL A 400 9.05 8.10 4.80
N ARG A 401 10.33 7.78 4.56
CA ARG A 401 10.82 6.39 4.59
C ARG A 401 10.71 5.75 5.97
N ARG A 402 11.05 6.45 7.08
CA ARG A 402 10.82 5.94 8.45
C ARG A 402 9.34 5.64 8.72
N MET A 403 8.41 6.51 8.28
CA MET A 403 6.97 6.32 8.51
C MET A 403 6.39 5.14 7.70
N ILE A 404 6.79 4.99 6.43
CA ILE A 404 6.41 3.83 5.61
C ILE A 404 6.97 2.55 6.24
N PHE A 405 8.23 2.53 6.68
CA PHE A 405 8.81 1.36 7.34
C PHE A 405 8.13 1.01 8.68
N ARG A 406 7.79 2.02 9.53
CA ARG A 406 6.98 1.82 10.74
C ARG A 406 5.67 1.09 10.44
N PHE A 407 4.96 1.51 9.38
CA PHE A 407 3.76 0.82 8.93
C PHE A 407 4.07 -0.61 8.45
N GLN A 408 5.07 -0.79 7.60
CA GLN A 408 5.43 -2.09 7.02
C GLN A 408 5.76 -3.14 8.10
N ARG A 409 6.42 -2.76 9.22
CA ARG A 409 6.64 -3.66 10.37
C ARG A 409 5.35 -4.31 10.87
N LYS A 410 4.23 -3.58 10.88
CA LYS A 410 2.91 -4.10 11.28
C LYS A 410 2.23 -4.83 10.12
N GLY A 411 2.11 -4.17 8.96
CA GLY A 411 1.37 -4.66 7.79
C GLY A 411 1.97 -5.86 7.06
N PHE A 412 3.24 -6.21 7.28
CA PHE A 412 3.85 -7.42 6.72
C PHE A 412 3.76 -8.64 7.65
N ILE A 413 3.39 -8.45 8.92
CA ILE A 413 3.19 -9.51 9.90
C ILE A 413 1.70 -9.90 9.97
N ASP A 414 0.80 -8.91 10.05
CA ASP A 414 -0.64 -9.14 10.23
C ASP A 414 -1.34 -9.54 8.92
N ARG A 415 -1.95 -10.74 8.91
CA ARG A 415 -2.84 -11.27 7.85
C ARG A 415 -2.32 -11.24 6.41
N THR A 416 -1.02 -11.03 6.18
CA THR A 416 -0.39 -10.80 4.86
C THR A 416 -0.76 -11.84 3.80
N GLU A 417 -0.87 -13.11 4.17
CA GLU A 417 -1.25 -14.20 3.25
C GLU A 417 -2.75 -14.15 2.87
N LYS A 418 -3.66 -13.78 3.78
CA LYS A 418 -5.09 -13.52 3.48
C LYS A 418 -5.21 -12.33 2.51
N TYR A 419 -4.47 -11.25 2.78
CA TYR A 419 -4.46 -10.06 1.91
C TYR A 419 -3.92 -10.37 0.50
N LEU A 420 -2.74 -10.98 0.37
CA LEU A 420 -2.17 -11.34 -0.93
C LEU A 420 -3.10 -12.27 -1.71
N LEU A 421 -3.71 -13.26 -1.05
CA LEU A 421 -4.69 -14.15 -1.64
C LEU A 421 -5.93 -13.40 -2.15
N HIS A 422 -6.48 -12.48 -1.34
CA HIS A 422 -7.59 -11.64 -1.74
C HIS A 422 -7.24 -10.79 -2.96
N GLN A 423 -6.08 -10.12 -2.96
CA GLN A 423 -5.67 -9.24 -4.07
C GLN A 423 -5.52 -9.99 -5.39
N PHE A 424 -4.88 -11.17 -5.41
CA PHE A 424 -4.80 -11.98 -6.63
C PHE A 424 -6.18 -12.50 -7.10
N GLN A 425 -7.07 -12.88 -6.17
CA GLN A 425 -8.45 -13.26 -6.52
C GLN A 425 -9.27 -12.08 -7.06
N THR A 426 -9.12 -10.89 -6.48
CA THR A 426 -9.80 -9.67 -6.91
C THR A 426 -9.26 -9.18 -8.25
N PHE A 427 -7.97 -9.40 -8.54
CA PHE A 427 -7.42 -9.22 -9.89
C PHE A 427 -7.98 -10.24 -10.90
N GLU A 428 -8.08 -11.54 -10.58
CA GLU A 428 -8.75 -12.51 -11.47
C GLU A 428 -10.21 -12.07 -11.77
N LYS A 429 -10.96 -11.66 -10.74
CA LYS A 429 -12.37 -11.22 -10.86
C LYS A 429 -12.55 -9.93 -11.66
N ARG A 430 -11.66 -8.93 -11.50
CA ARG A 430 -11.77 -7.62 -12.17
C ARG A 430 -11.14 -7.62 -13.57
N SER A 431 -9.94 -8.18 -13.72
CA SER A 431 -9.11 -8.06 -14.92
C SER A 431 -9.25 -9.22 -15.91
N LEU A 432 -9.64 -10.41 -15.44
CA LEU A 432 -9.74 -11.62 -16.27
C LEU A 432 -11.19 -12.10 -16.46
N GLN A 433 -12.19 -11.30 -16.07
CA GLN A 433 -13.61 -11.64 -16.20
C GLN A 433 -13.98 -12.00 -17.65
N GLY A 434 -14.75 -13.07 -17.84
CA GLY A 434 -15.16 -13.54 -19.17
C GLY A 434 -14.05 -14.19 -20.02
N THR A 435 -12.79 -14.17 -19.58
CA THR A 435 -11.69 -14.86 -20.27
C THR A 435 -11.65 -16.36 -19.94
N SER A 436 -10.99 -17.15 -20.79
CA SER A 436 -10.68 -18.55 -20.52
C SER A 436 -9.63 -18.77 -19.41
N LYS A 437 -9.13 -17.70 -18.77
CA LYS A 437 -8.19 -17.73 -17.65
C LYS A 437 -8.84 -17.41 -16.29
N HIS A 438 -10.11 -16.98 -16.28
CA HIS A 438 -10.88 -16.59 -15.09
C HIS A 438 -11.02 -17.73 -14.05
N LEU A 439 -10.83 -17.40 -12.76
CA LEU A 439 -11.02 -18.29 -11.60
C LEU A 439 -10.23 -19.62 -11.66
N LYS A 440 -9.05 -19.60 -12.27
CA LYS A 440 -8.17 -20.77 -12.38
C LYS A 440 -7.09 -20.85 -11.30
N GLN A 441 -7.03 -19.87 -10.40
CA GLN A 441 -6.05 -19.79 -9.31
C GLN A 441 -4.61 -19.72 -9.84
N HIS A 442 -4.46 -19.15 -11.03
CA HIS A 442 -3.19 -19.03 -11.74
C HIS A 442 -3.15 -17.75 -12.58
N LEU A 443 -2.00 -17.08 -12.62
CA LEU A 443 -1.82 -15.80 -13.32
C LEU A 443 -0.59 -15.91 -14.24
N THR A 444 -0.57 -15.21 -15.37
CA THR A 444 0.71 -15.06 -16.10
C THR A 444 1.65 -14.14 -15.31
N GLN A 445 2.95 -14.19 -15.55
CA GLN A 445 3.91 -13.29 -14.90
C GLN A 445 3.54 -11.79 -15.08
N LYS A 446 2.97 -11.42 -16.24
CA LYS A 446 2.42 -10.08 -16.50
C LYS A 446 1.25 -9.75 -15.58
N ASP A 447 0.33 -10.69 -15.40
CA ASP A 447 -0.85 -10.52 -14.54
C ASP A 447 -0.46 -10.43 -13.06
N VAL A 448 0.51 -11.24 -12.61
CA VAL A 448 1.09 -11.14 -11.25
C VAL A 448 1.66 -9.75 -11.00
N LYS A 449 2.43 -9.22 -11.97
CA LYS A 449 3.03 -7.89 -11.91
C LYS A 449 1.97 -6.77 -11.89
N GLY A 450 0.92 -6.89 -12.71
CA GLY A 450 -0.22 -5.98 -12.71
C GLY A 450 -1.01 -6.00 -11.39
N ALA A 451 -1.25 -7.18 -10.83
CA ALA A 451 -1.87 -7.33 -9.52
C ALA A 451 -1.02 -6.70 -8.40
N MET A 452 0.29 -6.98 -8.39
CA MET A 452 1.21 -6.49 -7.36
C MET A 452 1.43 -4.97 -7.42
N LYS A 453 1.42 -4.34 -8.60
CA LYS A 453 1.47 -2.88 -8.73
C LYS A 453 0.31 -2.20 -8.00
N ASN A 454 -0.86 -2.85 -7.94
CA ASN A 454 -2.08 -2.29 -7.36
C ASN A 454 -2.24 -2.59 -5.86
N MET A 455 -1.27 -3.25 -5.20
CA MET A 455 -1.36 -3.65 -3.79
C MET A 455 -1.07 -2.50 -2.80
N GLN A 456 -1.84 -1.41 -2.88
CA GLN A 456 -1.60 -0.17 -2.14
C GLN A 456 -1.42 -0.37 -0.62
N LYS A 457 -2.18 -1.26 0.04
CA LYS A 457 -2.03 -1.56 1.49
C LYS A 457 -0.60 -1.91 1.92
N LEU A 458 0.24 -2.46 1.04
CA LEU A 458 1.60 -2.90 1.40
C LEU A 458 2.66 -1.79 1.30
N LEU A 459 2.32 -0.61 0.76
CA LEU A 459 3.22 0.54 0.63
C LEU A 459 4.62 0.21 0.06
N LEU A 460 4.68 -0.68 -0.94
CA LEU A 460 5.94 -1.26 -1.44
C LEU A 460 6.78 -0.22 -2.20
N SER A 461 8.07 -0.11 -1.84
CA SER A 461 9.04 0.63 -2.65
C SER A 461 9.33 -0.10 -3.97
N PRO A 462 9.85 0.58 -5.02
CA PRO A 462 10.16 -0.09 -6.28
C PRO A 462 11.19 -1.21 -6.13
N TYR A 463 12.12 -1.09 -5.17
CA TYR A 463 13.07 -2.14 -4.81
C TYR A 463 12.38 -3.37 -4.21
N GLN A 464 11.42 -3.18 -3.30
CA GLN A 464 10.67 -4.29 -2.69
C GLN A 464 9.79 -4.99 -3.72
N LEU A 465 9.09 -4.22 -4.57
CA LEU A 465 8.32 -4.75 -5.70
C LEU A 465 9.21 -5.55 -6.68
N MET A 466 10.41 -5.02 -6.98
CA MET A 466 11.41 -5.67 -7.82
C MET A 466 11.87 -7.02 -7.25
N GLN A 467 12.21 -7.08 -5.95
CA GLN A 467 12.60 -8.32 -5.29
C GLN A 467 11.45 -9.34 -5.27
N LEU A 468 10.24 -8.93 -4.88
CA LEU A 468 9.08 -9.80 -4.74
C LEU A 468 8.61 -10.41 -6.07
N VAL A 469 8.55 -9.65 -7.16
CA VAL A 469 8.17 -10.19 -8.48
C VAL A 469 9.25 -11.14 -9.03
N ALA A 470 10.53 -10.86 -8.76
CA ALA A 470 11.65 -11.72 -9.15
C ALA A 470 11.68 -13.09 -8.43
N LEU A 471 10.88 -13.29 -7.37
CA LEU A 471 10.70 -14.60 -6.73
C LEU A 471 9.91 -15.60 -7.62
N THR A 472 9.27 -15.15 -8.70
CA THR A 472 8.57 -16.05 -9.64
C THR A 472 9.55 -16.98 -10.37
N GLU A 473 9.26 -18.29 -10.38
CA GLU A 473 10.14 -19.32 -10.95
C GLU A 473 10.07 -19.38 -12.48
N GLU A 474 10.45 -18.29 -13.17
CA GLU A 474 10.51 -18.25 -14.64
C GLU A 474 11.16 -19.52 -15.21
N ARG A 475 10.39 -20.28 -15.99
CA ARG A 475 10.85 -21.48 -16.67
C ARG A 475 11.33 -21.14 -18.07
N PRO A 476 12.63 -21.29 -18.40
CA PRO A 476 13.12 -20.96 -19.72
C PRO A 476 12.50 -21.89 -20.77
N GLY A 477 11.72 -21.31 -21.69
CA GLY A 477 11.10 -22.01 -22.82
C GLY A 477 9.57 -22.08 -22.82
N GLU A 478 8.88 -21.71 -21.74
CA GLU A 478 7.41 -21.60 -21.70
C GLU A 478 6.96 -20.21 -22.19
N ALA A 479 6.12 -20.14 -23.24
CA ALA A 479 5.76 -18.88 -23.91
C ALA A 479 4.79 -17.97 -23.11
N GLU A 480 4.01 -18.55 -22.19
CA GLU A 480 3.37 -17.84 -21.09
C GLU A 480 3.79 -18.54 -19.80
N HIS A 481 4.65 -17.91 -18.98
CA HIS A 481 4.98 -18.48 -17.68
C HIS A 481 3.80 -18.29 -16.71
N VAL A 482 3.26 -19.41 -16.22
CA VAL A 482 2.06 -19.46 -15.37
C VAL A 482 2.44 -19.65 -13.91
N VAL A 483 2.04 -18.70 -13.07
CA VAL A 483 2.29 -18.65 -11.63
C VAL A 483 1.03 -19.09 -10.88
N TYR A 484 1.13 -20.22 -10.17
CA TYR A 484 0.07 -20.72 -9.28
C TYR A 484 0.15 -19.97 -7.94
N TYR A 485 -0.58 -18.85 -7.82
CA TYR A 485 -0.33 -17.88 -6.74
C TYR A 485 -0.50 -18.46 -5.33
N GLN A 486 -1.38 -19.46 -5.12
CA GLN A 486 -1.49 -20.15 -3.82
C GLN A 486 -0.20 -20.81 -3.33
N GLN A 487 0.66 -21.29 -4.24
CA GLN A 487 1.96 -21.89 -3.92
C GLN A 487 3.06 -20.83 -3.76
N PHE A 488 2.81 -19.62 -4.26
CA PHE A 488 3.75 -18.49 -4.31
C PHE A 488 3.58 -17.54 -3.12
N ILE A 489 2.34 -17.29 -2.69
CA ILE A 489 1.97 -16.40 -1.57
C ILE A 489 2.77 -16.68 -0.28
N PRO A 490 2.98 -17.94 0.17
CA PRO A 490 3.77 -18.20 1.38
C PRO A 490 5.23 -17.72 1.26
N ARG A 491 5.83 -17.81 0.06
CA ARG A 491 7.19 -17.29 -0.20
C ARG A 491 7.22 -15.76 -0.22
N MET A 492 6.21 -15.13 -0.82
CA MET A 492 6.07 -13.66 -0.80
C MET A 492 5.93 -13.16 0.64
N ALA A 493 5.04 -13.78 1.44
CA ALA A 493 4.80 -13.39 2.82
C ALA A 493 6.00 -13.67 3.74
N GLN A 494 6.74 -14.76 3.52
CA GLN A 494 8.03 -14.96 4.17
C GLN A 494 9.00 -13.82 3.84
N HIS A 495 9.19 -13.48 2.56
CA HIS A 495 10.12 -12.43 2.16
C HIS A 495 9.72 -11.04 2.70
N LEU A 496 8.41 -10.73 2.72
CA LEU A 496 7.89 -9.53 3.36
C LEU A 496 8.25 -9.48 4.86
N ARG A 497 8.08 -10.57 5.61
CA ARG A 497 8.48 -10.66 7.02
C ARG A 497 10.00 -10.50 7.20
N GLU A 498 10.81 -11.09 6.32
CA GLU A 498 12.28 -10.98 6.35
C GLU A 498 12.77 -9.54 6.14
N LEU A 499 12.04 -8.71 5.39
CA LEU A 499 12.36 -7.29 5.16
C LEU A 499 12.11 -6.40 6.41
N VAL A 500 11.33 -6.87 7.39
CA VAL A 500 10.97 -6.11 8.61
C VAL A 500 11.36 -6.80 9.93
N ASN A 501 11.89 -8.03 9.87
CA ASN A 501 12.35 -8.76 11.05
C ASN A 501 13.58 -8.08 11.67
N VAL A 502 13.50 -7.81 12.98
CA VAL A 502 14.49 -7.01 13.71
C VAL A 502 15.86 -7.68 13.74
N ASP A 503 15.92 -9.00 13.94
CA ASP A 503 17.19 -9.74 13.96
C ASP A 503 17.89 -9.67 12.59
N THR A 504 17.14 -9.89 11.51
CA THR A 504 17.63 -9.82 10.12
C THR A 504 18.11 -8.42 9.77
N LEU A 505 17.43 -7.37 10.24
CA LEU A 505 17.85 -5.98 10.06
C LEU A 505 19.08 -5.64 10.91
N ALA A 506 19.16 -6.10 12.15
CA ALA A 506 20.31 -5.91 13.02
C ALA A 506 21.58 -6.60 12.49
N GLU A 507 21.47 -7.83 11.97
CA GLU A 507 22.55 -8.52 11.26
C GLU A 507 23.05 -7.70 10.06
N ARG A 508 22.13 -7.22 9.21
CA ARG A 508 22.48 -6.48 7.99
C ARG A 508 23.06 -5.10 8.31
N SER A 509 22.49 -4.40 9.29
CA SER A 509 22.97 -3.13 9.81
C SER A 509 24.40 -3.26 10.36
N THR A 510 24.65 -4.26 11.20
CA THR A 510 25.99 -4.51 11.77
C THR A 510 27.01 -4.76 10.66
N ALA A 511 26.71 -5.66 9.71
CA ALA A 511 27.59 -5.94 8.59
C ALA A 511 27.86 -4.72 7.70
N LEU A 512 26.83 -3.91 7.40
CA LEU A 512 26.98 -2.67 6.62
C LEU A 512 27.78 -1.60 7.38
N HIS A 513 27.64 -1.52 8.70
CA HIS A 513 28.44 -0.61 9.53
C HIS A 513 29.90 -1.05 9.61
N GLU A 514 30.20 -2.36 9.70
CA GLU A 514 31.57 -2.89 9.59
C GLU A 514 32.19 -2.63 8.21
N MET A 515 31.36 -2.62 7.15
CA MET A 515 31.77 -2.31 5.77
C MET A 515 31.80 -0.81 5.43
N GLY A 516 31.47 0.07 6.38
CA GLY A 516 31.52 1.52 6.16
C GLY A 516 30.45 2.05 5.20
N VAL A 517 29.20 1.56 5.25
CA VAL A 517 28.10 1.96 4.35
C VAL A 517 27.83 3.48 4.28
N TRP A 518 28.25 4.23 5.30
CA TRP A 518 28.15 5.69 5.41
C TRP A 518 29.28 6.46 4.68
N ASP A 519 30.30 5.76 4.19
CA ASP A 519 31.27 6.33 3.25
C ASP A 519 30.67 6.27 1.84
N PHE A 520 30.12 7.41 1.42
CA PHE A 520 29.49 7.57 0.11
C PHE A 520 30.51 7.96 -0.98
N ASP A 521 31.73 8.35 -0.61
CA ASP A 521 32.81 8.67 -1.55
C ASP A 521 33.52 7.41 -2.07
N THR A 522 33.59 6.32 -1.27
CA THR A 522 34.28 5.07 -1.64
C THR A 522 33.38 3.94 -2.17
N VAL A 523 32.21 4.29 -2.73
CA VAL A 523 31.32 3.32 -3.41
C VAL A 523 32.06 2.58 -4.54
N GLY A 524 31.95 1.25 -4.57
CA GLY A 524 32.60 0.36 -5.55
C GLY A 524 32.06 0.42 -6.99
N LEU A 525 31.54 1.56 -7.44
CA LEU A 525 31.02 1.81 -8.78
C LEU A 525 31.68 3.06 -9.40
N PRO A 526 31.85 3.12 -10.73
CA PRO A 526 32.21 4.38 -11.38
C PRO A 526 31.04 5.38 -11.29
N SER A 527 31.28 6.64 -11.65
CA SER A 527 30.27 7.70 -11.58
C SER A 527 29.01 7.39 -12.39
N GLU A 528 27.89 8.00 -11.99
CA GLU A 528 26.58 7.77 -12.59
C GLU A 528 26.57 7.93 -14.12
N ASP A 529 27.23 8.95 -14.66
CA ASP A 529 27.34 9.16 -16.11
C ASP A 529 28.11 8.04 -16.82
N VAL A 530 29.13 7.45 -16.18
CA VAL A 530 29.87 6.30 -16.72
C VAL A 530 29.00 5.05 -16.71
N VAL A 531 28.23 4.80 -15.64
CA VAL A 531 27.28 3.69 -15.58
C VAL A 531 26.17 3.86 -16.63
N LYS A 532 25.58 5.06 -16.75
CA LYS A 532 24.59 5.40 -17.78
C LYS A 532 25.15 5.17 -19.19
N GLN A 533 26.30 5.76 -19.52
CA GLN A 533 26.90 5.70 -20.85
C GLN A 533 27.32 4.26 -21.23
N ALA A 534 27.91 3.50 -20.31
CA ALA A 534 28.27 2.11 -20.55
C ALA A 534 27.03 1.23 -20.78
N SER A 535 26.00 1.42 -19.94
CA SER A 535 24.73 0.69 -20.07
C SER A 535 24.03 1.02 -21.41
N PHE A 536 23.90 2.29 -21.75
CA PHE A 536 23.26 2.73 -22.99
C PHE A 536 24.03 2.24 -24.23
N ALA A 537 25.36 2.35 -24.25
CA ALA A 537 26.18 1.85 -25.34
C ALA A 537 26.07 0.33 -25.51
N CYS A 538 25.98 -0.42 -24.39
CA CYS A 538 25.75 -1.86 -24.42
C CYS A 538 24.36 -2.19 -24.99
N PHE A 539 23.28 -1.64 -24.42
CA PHE A 539 21.91 -1.91 -24.89
C PHE A 539 21.69 -1.48 -26.36
N ALA A 540 22.21 -0.33 -26.77
CA ALA A 540 22.13 0.16 -28.14
C ALA A 540 22.84 -0.75 -29.16
N SER A 541 23.85 -1.54 -28.74
CA SER A 541 24.51 -2.51 -29.63
C SER A 541 23.61 -3.71 -30.00
N PHE A 542 22.55 -3.96 -29.22
CA PHE A 542 21.52 -4.97 -29.51
C PHE A 542 20.33 -4.40 -30.29
N ASP A 543 20.07 -3.09 -30.23
CA ASP A 543 19.00 -2.43 -31.00
C ASP A 543 19.40 -2.20 -32.48
N LYS A 544 19.33 -3.28 -33.25
CA LYS A 544 19.55 -3.32 -34.70
C LYS A 544 18.59 -2.43 -35.50
N MET A 545 17.50 -1.94 -34.89
CA MET A 545 16.45 -1.15 -35.54
C MET A 545 16.42 0.31 -35.07
N GLN A 546 17.22 0.68 -34.08
CA GLN A 546 17.31 2.02 -33.47
C GLN A 546 15.94 2.57 -33.01
N LEU A 547 15.12 1.70 -32.42
CA LEU A 547 13.79 2.04 -31.89
C LEU A 547 13.82 2.54 -30.43
N GLY A 548 14.99 2.51 -29.78
CA GLY A 548 15.14 2.81 -28.35
C GLY A 548 14.62 1.69 -27.44
N ALA A 549 14.32 0.52 -28.00
CA ALA A 549 13.75 -0.60 -27.26
C ALA A 549 14.17 -1.97 -27.81
N ILE A 550 14.57 -2.87 -26.91
CA ILE A 550 15.07 -4.22 -27.22
C ILE A 550 14.17 -5.33 -26.61
N PRO A 551 14.11 -6.53 -27.20
CA PRO A 551 13.47 -7.69 -26.58
C PRO A 551 14.08 -8.07 -25.23
N ILE A 552 13.29 -8.65 -24.32
CA ILE A 552 13.75 -9.00 -22.96
C ILE A 552 14.95 -10.00 -22.94
N GLY A 553 15.02 -10.91 -23.91
CA GLY A 553 16.16 -11.85 -24.03
C GLY A 553 17.45 -11.20 -24.54
N ASP A 554 17.35 -10.21 -25.43
CA ASP A 554 18.50 -9.39 -25.85
C ASP A 554 18.96 -8.50 -24.68
N PHE A 555 18.02 -7.99 -23.86
CA PHE A 555 18.32 -7.27 -22.63
C PHE A 555 19.06 -8.13 -21.59
N HIS A 556 18.64 -9.38 -21.35
CA HIS A 556 19.39 -10.32 -20.49
C HIS A 556 20.82 -10.56 -21.02
N THR A 557 20.96 -10.74 -22.34
CA THR A 557 22.27 -10.96 -22.97
C THR A 557 23.18 -9.72 -22.82
N ALA A 558 22.62 -8.53 -22.99
CA ALA A 558 23.31 -7.26 -22.76
C ALA A 558 23.72 -7.05 -21.29
N LEU A 559 22.84 -7.35 -20.32
CA LEU A 559 23.18 -7.30 -18.90
C LEU A 559 24.33 -8.27 -18.55
N GLN A 560 24.30 -9.49 -19.08
CA GLN A 560 25.39 -10.45 -18.89
C GLN A 560 26.71 -9.93 -19.47
N GLN A 561 26.69 -9.32 -20.66
CA GLN A 561 27.86 -8.68 -21.26
C GLN A 561 28.35 -7.48 -20.44
N LEU A 562 27.45 -6.65 -19.91
CA LEU A 562 27.77 -5.46 -19.12
C LEU A 562 28.47 -5.86 -17.81
N GLY A 563 27.95 -6.88 -17.12
CA GLY A 563 28.58 -7.45 -15.92
C GLY A 563 29.95 -8.09 -16.19
N GLN A 564 30.14 -8.74 -17.34
CA GLN A 564 31.44 -9.29 -17.74
C GLN A 564 32.47 -8.21 -18.14
N THR A 565 32.02 -7.13 -18.79
CA THR A 565 32.90 -6.10 -19.37
C THR A 565 33.29 -5.03 -18.35
N HIS A 566 32.38 -4.66 -17.45
CA HIS A 566 32.57 -3.57 -16.48
C HIS A 566 32.55 -4.02 -15.01
N GLY A 567 32.31 -5.32 -14.74
CA GLY A 567 32.26 -5.87 -13.38
C GLY A 567 30.98 -5.56 -12.61
N PHE A 568 29.99 -4.91 -13.23
CA PHE A 568 28.76 -4.46 -12.57
C PHE A 568 27.92 -5.65 -12.03
N PRO A 569 27.29 -5.53 -10.84
CA PRO A 569 26.39 -6.53 -10.25
C PRO A 569 25.03 -6.58 -10.96
N VAL A 570 25.03 -6.96 -12.23
CA VAL A 570 23.84 -7.02 -13.10
C VAL A 570 23.74 -8.30 -13.94
N GLY A 571 24.76 -9.17 -13.89
CA GLY A 571 24.94 -10.31 -14.80
C GLY A 571 24.59 -11.69 -14.23
N ALA A 572 24.28 -11.79 -12.94
CA ALA A 572 23.80 -13.02 -12.32
C ALA A 572 22.29 -13.21 -12.59
N MET A 573 21.82 -14.47 -12.58
CA MET A 573 20.42 -14.79 -12.91
C MET A 573 19.39 -14.04 -12.05
N MET A 574 19.65 -13.87 -10.75
CA MET A 574 18.74 -13.13 -9.86
C MET A 574 18.81 -11.61 -10.10
N GLU A 575 20.00 -11.06 -10.37
CA GLU A 575 20.21 -9.65 -10.71
C GLU A 575 19.42 -9.31 -12.00
N MET A 576 19.56 -10.13 -13.06
CA MET A 576 18.83 -9.96 -14.32
C MET A 576 17.30 -10.09 -14.16
N LYS A 577 16.82 -11.06 -13.36
CA LYS A 577 15.39 -11.20 -13.04
C LYS A 577 14.84 -9.97 -12.33
N GLN A 578 15.55 -9.45 -11.32
CA GLN A 578 15.16 -8.22 -10.62
C GLN A 578 15.11 -7.04 -11.59
N LEU A 579 16.18 -6.76 -12.35
CA LEU A 579 16.21 -5.66 -13.31
C LEU A 579 15.09 -5.75 -14.37
N SER A 580 14.67 -6.96 -14.75
CA SER A 580 13.53 -7.21 -15.67
C SER A 580 12.18 -6.76 -15.10
N VAL A 581 12.02 -6.67 -13.78
CA VAL A 581 10.79 -6.16 -13.17
C VAL A 581 10.63 -4.66 -13.43
N LEU A 582 11.72 -3.90 -13.46
CA LEU A 582 11.66 -2.43 -13.65
C LEU A 582 11.93 -2.00 -15.09
N SER A 583 12.53 -2.84 -15.93
CA SER A 583 12.86 -2.52 -17.33
C SER A 583 11.70 -2.71 -18.32
N ASP A 584 10.75 -3.60 -18.02
CA ASP A 584 9.50 -3.80 -18.77
C ASP A 584 8.27 -3.74 -17.83
N PRO A 585 7.93 -2.57 -17.26
CA PRO A 585 6.93 -2.46 -16.18
C PRO A 585 5.54 -3.01 -16.54
N ASN A 586 5.20 -3.05 -17.84
CA ASN A 586 3.89 -3.47 -18.33
C ASN A 586 3.82 -4.94 -18.80
N GLY A 587 4.91 -5.70 -18.73
CA GLY A 587 4.97 -7.08 -19.24
C GLY A 587 4.69 -7.16 -20.74
N SER A 588 5.37 -6.32 -21.51
CA SER A 588 5.30 -6.23 -22.98
C SER A 588 6.28 -7.17 -23.70
N GLY A 589 7.25 -7.75 -22.99
CA GLY A 589 8.38 -8.50 -23.55
C GLY A 589 9.47 -7.59 -24.15
N ARG A 590 9.39 -6.28 -23.96
CA ARG A 590 10.33 -5.28 -24.50
C ARG A 590 10.75 -4.28 -23.43
N VAL A 591 12.03 -3.91 -23.48
CA VAL A 591 12.67 -2.94 -22.60
C VAL A 591 12.95 -1.65 -23.36
N ASN A 592 12.39 -0.53 -22.93
CA ASN A 592 12.80 0.79 -23.41
C ASN A 592 14.11 1.18 -22.70
N TYR A 593 15.24 0.88 -23.32
CA TYR A 593 16.55 1.08 -22.70
C TYR A 593 16.95 2.57 -22.62
N ALA A 594 16.38 3.42 -23.48
CA ALA A 594 16.57 4.86 -23.44
C ALA A 594 15.92 5.53 -22.22
N LEU A 595 14.87 4.93 -21.64
CA LEU A 595 14.35 5.28 -20.32
C LEU A 595 15.08 4.51 -19.20
N PHE A 596 15.31 3.21 -19.38
CA PHE A 596 15.88 2.35 -18.34
C PHE A 596 17.30 2.74 -17.91
N GLN A 597 18.09 3.36 -18.79
CA GLN A 597 19.42 3.90 -18.43
C GLN A 597 19.38 4.83 -17.22
N HIS A 598 18.29 5.57 -17.00
CA HIS A 598 18.13 6.47 -15.85
C HIS A 598 17.90 5.73 -14.53
N LEU A 599 17.54 4.44 -14.59
CA LEU A 599 17.41 3.58 -13.41
C LEU A 599 18.70 2.78 -13.13
N MET A 600 19.63 2.70 -14.08
CA MET A 600 20.79 1.80 -13.97
C MET A 600 21.66 2.10 -12.75
N TYR A 601 21.93 3.36 -12.42
CA TYR A 601 22.76 3.70 -11.27
C TYR A 601 22.10 3.37 -9.91
N PRO A 602 20.90 3.86 -9.56
CA PRO A 602 20.23 3.50 -8.30
C PRO A 602 19.95 2.00 -8.15
N LEU A 603 19.80 1.25 -9.25
CA LEU A 603 19.66 -0.20 -9.21
C LEU A 603 21.00 -0.93 -9.03
N THR A 604 22.06 -0.51 -9.73
CA THR A 604 23.39 -1.11 -9.60
C THR A 604 23.99 -0.84 -8.22
N LEU A 605 23.74 0.35 -7.65
CA LEU A 605 24.12 0.72 -6.26
C LEU A 605 23.48 -0.21 -5.23
N PHE A 606 22.20 -0.52 -5.40
CA PHE A 606 21.47 -1.46 -4.54
C PHE A 606 21.97 -2.90 -4.71
N LEU A 607 22.11 -3.38 -5.94
CA LEU A 607 22.59 -4.74 -6.22
C LEU A 607 24.03 -4.97 -5.74
N LEU A 608 24.89 -3.93 -5.76
CA LEU A 608 26.20 -3.98 -5.13
C LEU A 608 26.08 -4.22 -3.62
N GLN A 609 25.25 -3.45 -2.92
CA GLN A 609 25.06 -3.58 -1.48
C GLN A 609 24.48 -4.95 -1.08
N GLU A 610 23.54 -5.49 -1.85
CA GLU A 610 22.97 -6.83 -1.61
C GLU A 610 24.01 -7.94 -1.82
N ARG A 611 24.89 -7.79 -2.82
CA ARG A 611 25.97 -8.73 -3.11
C ARG A 611 27.10 -8.68 -2.07
N GLU A 612 27.45 -7.47 -1.63
CA GLU A 612 28.35 -7.23 -0.50
C GLU A 612 27.84 -7.95 0.76
N LEU A 613 26.58 -7.71 1.14
CA LEU A 613 25.90 -8.38 2.25
C LEU A 613 25.89 -9.92 2.13
N ALA A 614 25.62 -10.45 0.94
CA ALA A 614 25.65 -11.90 0.71
C ALA A 614 27.05 -12.48 0.98
N SER A 615 28.11 -11.85 0.44
CA SER A 615 29.49 -12.28 0.65
C SER A 615 29.98 -12.14 2.10
N ALA A 616 29.46 -11.15 2.84
CA ALA A 616 29.69 -11.02 4.29
C ALA A 616 29.07 -12.21 5.06
N LYS A 617 27.83 -12.60 4.74
CA LYS A 617 27.15 -13.76 5.37
C LYS A 617 27.78 -15.12 5.01
N GLU A 618 28.39 -15.26 3.84
CA GLU A 618 29.21 -16.43 3.51
C GLU A 618 30.52 -16.45 4.32
N THR A 619 31.17 -15.29 4.45
CA THR A 619 32.43 -15.15 5.20
C THR A 619 32.25 -15.42 6.70
N SER A 620 31.17 -14.96 7.32
CA SER A 620 30.87 -15.24 8.73
C SER A 620 30.59 -16.72 8.98
N ARG A 621 29.76 -17.37 8.14
CA ARG A 621 29.53 -18.83 8.18
C ARG A 621 30.82 -19.64 8.07
N GLY A 622 31.72 -19.25 7.16
CA GLY A 622 33.04 -19.87 7.01
C GLY A 622 33.92 -19.76 8.26
N ARG A 623 33.84 -18.64 9.00
CA ARG A 623 34.56 -18.46 10.28
C ARG A 623 34.00 -19.35 11.39
N CYS A 624 32.68 -19.46 11.52
CA CYS A 624 32.04 -20.30 12.54
C CYS A 624 32.41 -21.78 12.40
N VAL A 625 32.25 -22.36 11.20
CA VAL A 625 32.64 -23.76 10.93
C VAL A 625 34.15 -23.96 11.16
N GLY A 626 34.97 -22.96 10.84
CA GLY A 626 36.41 -22.94 11.09
C GLY A 626 36.83 -22.79 12.57
N GLN A 627 35.89 -22.51 13.48
CA GLN A 627 36.08 -22.52 14.94
C GLN A 627 35.52 -23.80 15.58
N GLU A 628 34.38 -24.31 15.09
CA GLU A 628 33.83 -25.61 15.50
C GLU A 628 34.80 -26.76 15.16
N MET A 629 35.48 -26.71 14.00
CA MET A 629 36.54 -27.67 13.65
C MET A 629 37.88 -27.47 14.40
N LYS A 630 37.93 -26.59 15.40
CA LYS A 630 39.12 -26.32 16.25
C LYS A 630 38.83 -26.42 17.75
N SER A 631 37.64 -26.91 18.12
CA SER A 631 37.19 -27.14 19.49
C SER A 631 37.04 -28.65 19.75
#